data_AF-A0A397XZA4-F1
#
_entry.id   AF-A0A397XZA4-F1
#
_cell.length_a   1.000
_cell.length_b   1.000
_cell.length_c   1.000
_cell.angle_alpha   90.00
_cell.angle_beta   90.00
_cell.angle_gamma   90.00
#
_symmetry.space_group_name_H-M   'P 1'
#
loop_
_entity.id
_entity.type
_entity.pdbx_description
1 polymer ?
#
loop_
_entity_poly.entity_id
_entity_poly.type
_entity_poly.pdbx_seq_one_letter_code
_entity_poly.pdbx_strand_id
1 'polypeptide(L)'
;MGKFCCFPSSSEVVGGQSSSRSGKGRSGEGLVKYGFSLVKGKANHPMEDYHVANFINVQDHELGLFAIYDGHMGPTVPAYLQKHLFSNILKEGEFWVDPRRSIQKAYEKTDQAILSNSSDLGRGGSTAVTAILINGRRLWIANVGDSRALLSQGGRTMQMSTDHEPRAERSSIENRGGFVSNLPGDVPRVNGQLAVSRAFGDKGLKTHLSSEPDITDAYVDSQTDVLVLASDGIWKLIC
;
A
#
# COMPACT_ATOMS: atom_id res chain seq x y z
N MET A 1 -19.25 -5.59 -38.86
CA MET A 1 -17.89 -5.83 -39.40
C MET A 1 -17.16 -4.48 -39.40
N GLY A 2 -16.23 -4.16 -38.51
CA GLY A 2 -15.05 -4.91 -38.14
C GLY A 2 -13.84 -4.31 -38.85
N LYS A 3 -13.31 -3.18 -38.35
CA LYS A 3 -11.96 -2.70 -38.70
C LYS A 3 -11.15 -2.57 -37.42
N PHE A 4 -10.36 -3.61 -37.19
CA PHE A 4 -9.26 -3.66 -36.25
C PHE A 4 -8.28 -2.54 -36.56
N CYS A 5 -8.02 -1.67 -35.59
CA CYS A 5 -6.80 -0.87 -35.57
C CYS A 5 -5.84 -1.53 -34.57
N CYS A 6 -4.77 -2.07 -35.13
CA CYS A 6 -3.68 -2.73 -34.42
C CYS A 6 -2.91 -1.73 -33.55
N PHE A 7 -2.63 -2.11 -32.31
CA PHE A 7 -1.59 -1.49 -31.50
C PHE A 7 -0.22 -1.99 -31.98
N PRO A 8 0.81 -1.14 -32.11
CA PRO A 8 2.18 -1.64 -32.17
C PRO A 8 2.63 -2.03 -30.75
N SER A 9 2.93 -3.32 -30.61
CA SER A 9 3.68 -3.90 -29.51
C SER A 9 5.16 -3.56 -29.63
N SER A 10 5.78 -3.37 -28.47
CA SER A 10 7.20 -3.60 -28.13
C SER A 10 8.27 -2.84 -28.93
N SER A 11 8.93 -1.92 -28.23
CA SER A 11 10.35 -1.63 -28.45
C SER A 11 11.11 -2.08 -27.21
N GLU A 12 12.11 -2.91 -27.47
CA GLU A 12 12.99 -3.60 -26.53
C GLU A 12 13.72 -2.61 -25.60
N VAL A 13 13.88 -2.98 -24.33
CA VAL A 13 14.84 -2.34 -23.44
C VAL A 13 15.94 -3.34 -23.15
N VAL A 14 16.99 -3.32 -23.97
CA VAL A 14 18.32 -3.78 -23.58
C VAL A 14 19.03 -2.57 -22.96
N GLY A 15 19.20 -2.59 -21.64
CA GLY A 15 19.90 -1.54 -20.89
C GLY A 15 19.93 -1.90 -19.40
N GLY A 16 21.13 -1.94 -18.81
CA GLY A 16 21.42 -2.53 -17.50
C GLY A 16 20.44 -2.17 -16.38
N GLN A 17 20.14 -3.16 -15.52
CA GLN A 17 19.28 -3.03 -14.35
C GLN A 17 19.82 -1.94 -13.40
N SER A 18 19.28 -0.73 -13.51
CA SER A 18 19.40 0.27 -12.46
C SER A 18 18.65 -0.25 -11.23
N SER A 19 19.37 -0.50 -10.13
CA SER A 19 18.86 -0.94 -8.82
C SER A 19 18.00 0.11 -8.10
N SER A 20 17.79 1.27 -8.73
CA SER A 20 16.98 2.37 -8.24
C SER A 20 16.04 2.89 -9.32
N ARG A 21 14.80 3.22 -8.93
CA ARG A 21 13.79 3.86 -9.79
C ARG A 21 13.27 5.11 -9.10
N SER A 22 13.29 6.25 -9.79
CA SER A 22 12.74 7.51 -9.28
C SER A 22 11.86 8.17 -10.33
N GLY A 23 10.94 9.01 -9.89
CA GLY A 23 10.07 9.77 -10.78
C GLY A 23 9.37 10.92 -10.09
N LYS A 24 8.70 11.74 -10.88
CA LYS A 24 7.93 12.89 -10.41
C LYS A 24 6.77 13.19 -11.35
N GLY A 25 5.76 13.88 -10.84
CA GLY A 25 4.63 14.34 -11.63
C GLY A 25 3.82 15.39 -10.89
N ARG A 26 2.67 15.74 -11.47
CA ARG A 26 1.76 16.76 -10.93
C ARG A 26 0.32 16.48 -11.34
N SER A 27 -0.61 17.08 -10.62
CA SER A 27 -2.02 17.13 -11.01
C SER A 27 -2.21 17.93 -12.30
N GLY A 28 -3.33 17.74 -12.98
CA GLY A 28 -3.72 18.42 -14.21
C GLY A 28 -3.78 19.93 -14.05
N GLU A 29 -4.33 20.42 -12.92
CA GLU A 29 -4.33 21.84 -12.57
C GLU A 29 -2.97 22.32 -12.02
N GLY A 30 -2.01 21.42 -11.80
CA GLY A 30 -0.66 21.73 -11.34
C GLY A 30 -0.52 22.13 -9.86
N LEU A 31 -1.64 22.13 -9.11
CA LEU A 31 -1.70 22.49 -7.69
C LEU A 31 -0.99 21.47 -6.79
N VAL A 32 -0.96 20.20 -7.18
CA VAL A 32 -0.35 19.12 -6.39
C VAL A 32 0.78 18.50 -7.19
N LYS A 33 1.93 18.30 -6.55
CA LYS A 33 3.10 17.67 -7.15
C LYS A 33 3.46 16.42 -6.34
N TYR A 34 4.03 15.43 -7.01
CA TYR A 34 4.58 14.25 -6.33
C TYR A 34 5.97 13.92 -6.85
N GLY A 35 6.73 13.23 -6.00
CA GLY A 35 7.96 12.56 -6.33
C GLY A 35 8.00 11.20 -5.66
N PHE A 36 8.76 10.27 -6.22
CA PHE A 36 9.00 8.98 -5.60
C PHE A 36 10.43 8.52 -5.88
N SER A 37 10.95 7.69 -4.98
CA SER A 37 12.23 7.01 -5.13
C SER A 37 12.09 5.61 -4.55
N LEU A 38 12.63 4.63 -5.26
CA LEU A 38 12.66 3.22 -4.90
C LEU A 38 14.10 2.76 -5.02
N VAL A 39 14.66 2.21 -3.95
CA VAL A 39 16.06 1.77 -3.92
C VAL A 39 16.12 0.40 -3.30
N LYS A 40 16.69 -0.57 -4.02
CA LYS A 40 16.94 -1.89 -3.46
C LYS A 40 17.96 -1.78 -2.32
N GLY A 41 17.56 -2.26 -1.14
CA GLY A 41 18.43 -2.32 0.04
C GLY A 41 19.54 -3.37 -0.07
N LYS A 42 20.24 -3.60 1.04
CA LYS A 42 21.35 -4.58 1.15
C LYS A 42 20.88 -6.03 1.33
N ALA A 43 19.57 -6.26 1.43
CA ALA A 43 19.03 -7.58 1.68
C ALA A 43 19.30 -8.52 0.50
N ASN A 44 19.58 -9.79 0.81
CA ASN A 44 19.94 -10.81 -0.18
C ASN A 44 18.71 -11.47 -0.82
N HIS A 45 17.73 -10.66 -1.21
CA HIS A 45 16.55 -11.06 -1.99
C HIS A 45 16.30 -10.01 -3.09
N PRO A 46 15.41 -10.25 -4.07
CA PRO A 46 15.00 -9.25 -5.07
C PRO A 46 14.38 -8.00 -4.43
N MET A 47 14.17 -6.94 -5.23
CA MET A 47 13.32 -5.82 -4.79
C MET A 47 11.88 -6.34 -4.61
N GLU A 48 11.34 -6.22 -3.40
CA GLU A 48 9.97 -6.67 -3.07
C GLU A 48 9.00 -5.50 -2.86
N ASP A 49 9.49 -4.26 -2.66
CA ASP A 49 8.59 -3.10 -2.60
C ASP A 49 8.12 -2.65 -3.98
N TYR A 50 6.84 -2.27 -4.03
CA TYR A 50 6.17 -1.66 -5.18
C TYR A 50 5.52 -0.35 -4.75
N HIS A 51 5.22 0.52 -5.71
CA HIS A 51 4.51 1.77 -5.45
C HIS A 51 3.52 2.11 -6.55
N VAL A 52 2.58 3.00 -6.25
CA VAL A 52 1.78 3.72 -7.25
C VAL A 52 1.98 5.21 -6.99
N ALA A 53 2.12 5.99 -8.04
CA ALA A 53 2.21 7.44 -7.96
C ALA A 53 1.76 8.06 -9.29
N ASN A 54 0.48 8.39 -9.41
CA ASN A 54 -0.08 8.98 -10.61
C ASN A 54 -1.39 9.73 -10.34
N PHE A 55 -1.78 10.56 -11.29
CA PHE A 55 -3.11 11.17 -11.35
C PHE A 55 -3.93 10.51 -12.47
N ILE A 56 -5.23 10.33 -12.25
CA ILE A 56 -6.20 9.84 -13.22
C ILE A 56 -7.48 10.67 -13.17
N ASN A 57 -8.29 10.62 -14.23
CA ASN A 57 -9.63 11.22 -14.24
C ASN A 57 -10.68 10.11 -14.24
N VAL A 58 -11.66 10.19 -13.33
CA VAL A 58 -12.78 9.25 -13.21
C VAL A 58 -14.06 10.02 -12.94
N GLN A 59 -15.06 9.88 -13.82
CA GLN A 59 -16.39 10.52 -13.65
C GLN A 59 -16.30 12.03 -13.32
N ASP A 60 -15.49 12.78 -14.09
CA ASP A 60 -15.25 14.22 -13.91
C ASP A 60 -14.51 14.62 -12.61
N HIS A 61 -13.99 13.64 -11.87
CA HIS A 61 -13.11 13.85 -10.73
C HIS A 61 -11.66 13.53 -11.09
N GLU A 62 -10.74 14.41 -10.70
CA GLU A 62 -9.32 14.11 -10.70
C GLU A 62 -8.95 13.37 -9.42
N LEU A 63 -8.29 12.23 -9.55
CA LEU A 63 -7.83 11.40 -8.45
C LEU A 63 -6.31 11.28 -8.46
N GLY A 64 -5.67 11.70 -7.37
CA GLY A 64 -4.29 11.33 -7.07
C GLY A 64 -4.24 10.00 -6.36
N LEU A 65 -3.56 9.01 -6.94
CA LEU A 65 -3.42 7.67 -6.39
C LEU A 65 -1.96 7.43 -6.01
N PHE A 66 -1.72 7.16 -4.74
CA PHE A 66 -0.38 6.92 -4.22
C PHE A 66 -0.38 5.72 -3.28
N ALA A 67 0.61 4.85 -3.41
CA ALA A 67 0.73 3.71 -2.50
C ALA A 67 2.17 3.25 -2.36
N ILE A 68 2.48 2.67 -1.20
CA ILE A 68 3.64 1.82 -0.99
C ILE A 68 3.12 0.43 -0.61
N TYR A 69 3.68 -0.58 -1.26
CA TYR A 69 3.45 -1.99 -0.97
C TYR A 69 4.80 -2.59 -0.61
N ASP A 70 5.01 -2.88 0.67
CA ASP A 70 6.23 -3.53 1.14
C ASP A 70 6.00 -5.04 1.17
N GLY A 71 6.66 -5.76 0.28
CA GLY A 71 6.49 -7.19 0.10
C GLY A 71 7.44 -8.01 0.93
N HIS A 72 7.01 -9.21 1.29
CA HIS A 72 7.87 -10.19 1.95
C HIS A 72 7.64 -11.61 1.42
N MET A 73 8.73 -12.38 1.33
CA MET A 73 8.73 -13.76 0.83
C MET A 73 8.22 -13.88 -0.62
N GLY A 74 8.51 -12.89 -1.46
CA GLY A 74 8.23 -12.88 -2.88
C GLY A 74 7.61 -11.56 -3.38
N PRO A 75 7.91 -11.14 -4.63
CA PRO A 75 7.43 -9.88 -5.19
C PRO A 75 6.02 -9.96 -5.80
N THR A 76 5.39 -11.13 -5.80
CA THR A 76 4.15 -11.41 -6.54
C THR A 76 2.90 -10.78 -5.91
N VAL A 77 2.79 -10.83 -4.58
CA VAL A 77 1.69 -10.18 -3.84
C VAL A 77 1.73 -8.64 -3.97
N PRO A 78 2.85 -7.94 -3.70
CA PRO A 78 2.89 -6.49 -3.87
C PRO A 78 2.71 -6.07 -5.34
N ALA A 79 3.20 -6.85 -6.32
CA ALA A 79 2.92 -6.61 -7.74
C ALA A 79 1.42 -6.75 -8.07
N TYR A 80 0.73 -7.72 -7.47
CA TYR A 80 -0.72 -7.87 -7.62
C TYR A 80 -1.46 -6.66 -7.04
N LEU A 81 -1.09 -6.20 -5.85
CA LEU A 81 -1.68 -5.02 -5.22
C LEU A 81 -1.49 -3.78 -6.08
N GLN A 82 -0.28 -3.54 -6.60
CA GLN A 82 0.02 -2.42 -7.51
C GLN A 82 -0.93 -2.37 -8.71
N LYS A 83 -1.26 -3.53 -9.28
CA LYS A 83 -2.11 -3.63 -10.48
C LYS A 83 -3.60 -3.56 -10.17
N HIS A 84 -4.04 -4.05 -9.01
CA HIS A 84 -5.45 -4.36 -8.76
C HIS A 84 -6.11 -3.55 -7.66
N LEU A 85 -5.40 -3.16 -6.59
CA LEU A 85 -6.05 -2.62 -5.38
C LEU A 85 -6.84 -1.33 -5.66
N PHE A 86 -6.22 -0.32 -6.28
CA PHE A 86 -6.95 0.90 -6.65
C PHE A 86 -8.11 0.65 -7.61
N SER A 87 -7.93 -0.25 -8.59
CA SER A 87 -9.01 -0.58 -9.52
C SER A 87 -10.20 -1.19 -8.78
N ASN A 88 -9.95 -2.05 -7.79
CA ASN A 88 -10.99 -2.65 -6.98
C ASN A 88 -11.70 -1.61 -6.11
N ILE A 89 -10.96 -0.69 -5.45
CA ILE A 89 -11.53 0.41 -4.66
C ILE A 89 -12.48 1.27 -5.51
N LEU A 90 -12.01 1.71 -6.69
CA LEU A 90 -12.77 2.62 -7.56
C LEU A 90 -13.96 1.96 -8.25
N LYS A 91 -14.02 0.62 -8.27
CA LYS A 91 -15.15 -0.16 -8.82
C LYS A 91 -16.23 -0.46 -7.78
N GLU A 92 -15.98 -0.24 -6.49
CA GLU A 92 -17.03 -0.39 -5.49
C GLU A 92 -18.12 0.67 -5.71
N GLY A 93 -19.37 0.22 -5.82
CA GLY A 93 -20.48 1.09 -6.21
C GLY A 93 -20.78 2.24 -5.24
N GLU A 94 -20.29 2.14 -3.99
CA GLU A 94 -20.46 3.16 -2.97
C GLU A 94 -19.26 4.12 -2.89
N PHE A 95 -18.24 4.02 -3.77
CA PHE A 95 -16.98 4.77 -3.60
C PHE A 95 -17.18 6.29 -3.46
N TRP A 96 -18.10 6.88 -4.23
CA TRP A 96 -18.36 8.32 -4.19
C TRP A 96 -19.26 8.77 -3.03
N VAL A 97 -19.97 7.85 -2.40
CA VAL A 97 -20.92 8.12 -1.31
C VAL A 97 -20.30 7.80 0.04
N ASP A 98 -19.65 6.64 0.12
CA ASP A 98 -18.95 6.10 1.28
C ASP A 98 -17.60 5.50 0.84
N PRO A 99 -16.57 6.35 0.65
CA PRO A 99 -15.22 5.90 0.33
C PRO A 99 -14.65 4.96 1.39
N ARG A 100 -14.95 5.18 2.68
CA ARG A 100 -14.44 4.37 3.79
C ARG A 100 -14.88 2.92 3.65
N ARG A 101 -16.19 2.69 3.48
CA ARG A 101 -16.76 1.35 3.29
C ARG A 101 -16.25 0.70 2.00
N SER A 102 -16.10 1.48 0.95
CA SER A 102 -15.59 1.00 -0.35
C SER A 102 -14.13 0.56 -0.27
N ILE A 103 -13.28 1.33 0.42
CA ILE A 103 -11.90 0.95 0.68
C ILE A 103 -11.84 -0.35 1.50
N GLN A 104 -12.59 -0.44 2.59
CA GLN A 104 -12.62 -1.65 3.44
C GLN A 104 -13.04 -2.89 2.64
N LYS A 105 -14.14 -2.82 1.88
CA LYS A 105 -14.62 -3.91 1.02
C LYS A 105 -13.60 -4.31 -0.05
N ALA A 106 -12.95 -3.34 -0.68
CA ALA A 106 -11.99 -3.61 -1.72
C ALA A 106 -10.71 -4.25 -1.18
N TYR A 107 -10.25 -3.86 0.01
CA TYR A 107 -9.13 -4.52 0.70
C TYR A 107 -9.46 -5.98 0.97
N GLU A 108 -10.64 -6.26 1.56
CA GLU A 108 -11.11 -7.62 1.82
C GLU A 108 -11.19 -8.47 0.55
N LYS A 109 -11.86 -7.98 -0.50
CA LYS A 109 -11.99 -8.71 -1.78
C LYS A 109 -10.65 -8.96 -2.46
N THR A 110 -9.74 -7.98 -2.40
CA THR A 110 -8.41 -8.11 -3.00
C THR A 110 -7.60 -9.17 -2.28
N ASP A 111 -7.65 -9.21 -0.95
CA ASP A 111 -6.98 -10.23 -0.15
C ASP A 111 -7.58 -11.63 -0.38
N GLN A 112 -8.90 -11.74 -0.42
CA GLN A 112 -9.57 -13.01 -0.78
C GLN A 112 -9.11 -13.52 -2.15
N ALA A 113 -9.02 -12.63 -3.15
CA ALA A 113 -8.50 -12.98 -4.46
C ALA A 113 -7.05 -13.46 -4.40
N ILE A 114 -6.19 -12.82 -3.59
CA ILE A 114 -4.80 -13.24 -3.40
C ILE A 114 -4.74 -14.65 -2.78
N LEU A 115 -5.53 -14.91 -1.73
CA LEU A 115 -5.56 -16.18 -1.01
C LEU A 115 -6.10 -17.34 -1.85
N SER A 116 -7.11 -17.07 -2.68
CA SER A 116 -7.67 -18.03 -3.64
C SER A 116 -6.68 -18.39 -4.75
N ASN A 117 -5.77 -17.48 -5.12
CA ASN A 117 -4.77 -17.68 -6.18
C ASN A 117 -3.34 -17.88 -5.62
N SER A 118 -3.21 -18.37 -4.39
CA SER A 118 -1.91 -18.53 -3.72
C SER A 118 -0.96 -19.54 -4.41
N SER A 119 -1.48 -20.44 -5.26
CA SER A 119 -0.65 -21.34 -6.07
C SER A 119 0.22 -20.54 -7.06
N ASP A 120 -0.33 -19.45 -7.58
CA ASP A 120 0.27 -18.65 -8.64
C ASP A 120 0.98 -17.42 -8.06
N LEU A 121 0.41 -16.85 -6.99
CA LEU A 121 0.94 -15.68 -6.29
C LEU A 121 1.94 -16.03 -5.18
N GLY A 122 2.12 -17.31 -4.84
CA GLY A 122 3.07 -17.74 -3.84
C GLY A 122 2.57 -17.61 -2.40
N ARG A 123 3.49 -17.83 -1.45
CA ARG A 123 3.21 -17.92 0.00
C ARG A 123 3.41 -16.61 0.77
N GLY A 124 4.06 -15.64 0.15
CA GLY A 124 4.38 -14.37 0.79
C GLY A 124 3.18 -13.45 0.99
N GLY A 125 3.50 -12.22 1.34
CA GLY A 125 2.51 -11.20 1.62
C GLY A 125 3.03 -9.81 1.30
N SER A 126 2.22 -8.82 1.66
CA SER A 126 2.59 -7.42 1.51
C SER A 126 1.84 -6.55 2.51
N THR A 127 2.52 -5.53 2.99
CA THR A 127 1.85 -4.36 3.57
C THR A 127 1.23 -3.52 2.46
N ALA A 128 0.37 -2.57 2.83
CA ALA A 128 -0.12 -1.54 1.93
C ALA A 128 -0.45 -0.29 2.74
N VAL A 129 0.19 0.83 2.38
CA VAL A 129 -0.30 2.16 2.74
C VAL A 129 -0.75 2.86 1.46
N THR A 130 -2.03 3.21 1.38
CA THR A 130 -2.63 3.84 0.19
C THR A 130 -3.16 5.23 0.52
N ALA A 131 -3.02 6.15 -0.41
CA ALA A 131 -3.57 7.50 -0.38
C ALA A 131 -4.39 7.77 -1.65
N ILE A 132 -5.61 8.27 -1.48
CA ILE A 132 -6.49 8.73 -2.55
C ILE A 132 -6.82 10.19 -2.32
N LEU A 133 -6.36 11.06 -3.21
CA LEU A 133 -6.64 12.49 -3.20
C LEU A 133 -7.70 12.82 -4.24
N ILE A 134 -8.90 13.21 -3.80
CA ILE A 134 -10.03 13.55 -4.66
C ILE A 134 -10.04 15.07 -4.88
N ASN A 135 -9.97 15.48 -6.14
CA ASN A 135 -10.03 16.87 -6.61
C ASN A 135 -9.07 17.82 -5.86
N GLY A 136 -7.89 17.32 -5.48
CA GLY A 136 -6.90 18.09 -4.71
C GLY A 136 -7.35 18.54 -3.32
N ARG A 137 -8.48 18.01 -2.80
CA ARG A 137 -9.12 18.52 -1.58
C ARG A 137 -9.37 17.48 -0.51
N ARG A 138 -9.87 16.29 -0.87
CA ARG A 138 -10.20 15.25 0.13
C ARG A 138 -9.20 14.12 0.04
N LEU A 139 -8.43 13.92 1.10
CA LEU A 139 -7.41 12.90 1.19
C LEU A 139 -7.91 11.73 2.04
N TRP A 140 -7.87 10.52 1.49
CA TRP A 140 -8.15 9.28 2.21
C TRP A 140 -6.87 8.48 2.35
N ILE A 141 -6.54 8.06 3.57
CA ILE A 141 -5.41 7.18 3.87
C ILE A 141 -5.96 5.87 4.42
N ALA A 142 -5.43 4.75 3.92
CA ALA A 142 -5.73 3.42 4.44
C ALA A 142 -4.45 2.62 4.59
N ASN A 143 -4.30 1.89 5.70
CA ASN A 143 -3.09 1.13 6.00
C ASN A 143 -3.36 -0.30 6.45
N VAL A 144 -2.53 -1.23 6.01
CA VAL A 144 -2.37 -2.60 6.49
C VAL A 144 -0.87 -2.88 6.58
N GLY A 145 -0.38 -3.26 7.77
CA GLY A 145 1.05 -3.49 8.02
C GLY A 145 1.75 -2.30 8.68
N ASP A 146 3.07 -2.22 8.55
CA ASP A 146 3.98 -1.26 9.19
C ASP A 146 4.61 -0.24 8.22
N SER A 147 4.14 -0.20 6.97
CA SER A 147 4.30 1.01 6.15
C SER A 147 3.51 2.17 6.77
N ARG A 148 3.97 3.42 6.54
CA ARG A 148 3.42 4.59 7.22
C ARG A 148 3.20 5.80 6.31
N ALA A 149 2.16 6.56 6.63
CA ALA A 149 1.81 7.86 6.05
C ALA A 149 1.92 8.98 7.10
N LEU A 150 2.69 10.03 6.79
CA LEU A 150 2.79 11.25 7.60
C LEU A 150 2.37 12.48 6.78
N LEU A 151 1.51 13.31 7.35
CA LEU A 151 1.08 14.59 6.78
C LEU A 151 1.73 15.74 7.53
N SER A 152 2.40 16.64 6.81
CA SER A 152 2.80 17.94 7.35
C SER A 152 1.74 18.98 6.99
N GLN A 153 1.21 19.67 8.01
CA GLN A 153 0.27 20.77 7.86
C GLN A 153 0.63 21.91 8.82
N GLY A 154 0.88 23.10 8.27
CA GLY A 154 1.27 24.29 9.04
C GLY A 154 2.56 24.07 9.83
N GLY A 155 3.50 23.30 9.27
CA GLY A 155 4.74 22.90 9.93
C GLY A 155 4.58 21.90 11.08
N ARG A 156 3.39 21.30 11.26
CA ARG A 156 3.15 20.21 12.22
C ARG A 156 3.01 18.89 11.51
N THR A 157 3.69 17.86 12.02
CA THR A 157 3.58 16.49 11.51
C THR A 157 2.48 15.73 12.22
N MET A 158 1.61 15.09 11.45
CA MET A 158 0.53 14.23 11.92
C MET A 158 0.67 12.86 11.24
N GLN A 159 0.65 11.80 12.04
CA GLN A 159 0.62 10.44 11.51
C GLN A 159 -0.80 10.08 11.07
N MET A 160 -0.96 9.75 9.79
CA MET A 160 -2.25 9.48 9.17
C MET A 160 -2.58 7.98 9.10
N SER A 161 -1.62 7.11 9.40
CA SER A 161 -1.78 5.64 9.40
C SER A 161 -1.49 5.05 10.77
N THR A 162 -2.18 3.98 11.15
CA THR A 162 -1.78 3.16 12.30
C THR A 162 -0.82 2.08 11.84
N ASP A 163 0.34 1.93 12.48
CA ASP A 163 1.26 0.83 12.19
C ASP A 163 0.78 -0.44 12.91
N HIS A 164 0.71 -1.54 12.17
CA HIS A 164 0.14 -2.80 12.64
C HIS A 164 1.22 -3.75 13.15
N GLU A 165 1.66 -3.50 14.37
CA GLU A 165 2.69 -4.28 15.05
C GLU A 165 2.08 -5.42 15.89
N PRO A 166 2.70 -6.63 15.89
CA PRO A 166 2.22 -7.78 16.68
C PRO A 166 2.05 -7.48 18.17
N ARG A 167 2.91 -6.64 18.76
CA ARG A 167 2.82 -6.28 20.18
C ARG A 167 1.57 -5.45 20.48
N ALA A 168 1.24 -4.50 19.62
CA ALA A 168 0.08 -3.63 19.79
C ALA A 168 -1.23 -4.40 19.59
N GLU A 169 -1.26 -5.33 18.64
CA GLU A 169 -2.46 -6.11 18.30
C GLU A 169 -2.52 -7.49 18.98
N ARG A 170 -1.72 -7.70 20.03
CA ARG A 170 -1.54 -9.01 20.69
C ARG A 170 -2.85 -9.69 21.05
N SER A 171 -3.77 -8.97 21.69
CA SER A 171 -5.05 -9.54 22.11
C SER A 171 -5.88 -10.03 20.91
N SER A 172 -5.84 -9.31 19.78
CA SER A 172 -6.53 -9.72 18.55
C SER A 172 -5.93 -11.00 17.97
N ILE A 173 -4.60 -11.11 17.97
CA ILE A 173 -3.87 -12.29 17.50
C ILE A 173 -4.17 -13.51 18.38
N GLU A 174 -4.09 -13.35 19.70
CA GLU A 174 -4.34 -14.43 20.68
C GLU A 174 -5.79 -14.90 20.66
N ASN A 175 -6.76 -13.99 20.50
CA ASN A 175 -8.18 -14.33 20.35
C ASN A 175 -8.48 -15.15 19.07
N ARG A 176 -7.62 -15.04 18.04
CA ARG A 176 -7.70 -15.86 16.82
C ARG A 176 -6.93 -17.18 16.93
N GLY A 177 -6.37 -17.51 18.09
CA GLY A 177 -5.61 -18.75 18.32
C GLY A 177 -4.12 -18.67 17.95
N GLY A 178 -3.61 -17.49 17.61
CA GLY A 178 -2.18 -17.26 17.42
C GLY A 178 -1.45 -16.91 18.72
N PHE A 179 -0.16 -16.59 18.62
CA PHE A 179 0.63 -16.02 19.72
C PHE A 179 1.61 -14.94 19.21
N VAL A 180 2.10 -14.11 20.12
CA VAL A 180 3.15 -13.11 19.84
C VAL A 180 4.43 -13.50 20.57
N SER A 181 5.54 -13.66 19.84
CA SER A 181 6.85 -13.92 20.45
C SER A 181 7.31 -12.73 21.31
N ASN A 182 7.91 -13.01 22.46
CA ASN A 182 8.41 -11.98 23.40
C ASN A 182 9.83 -12.28 23.87
N LEU A 183 10.69 -12.79 22.99
CA LEU A 183 12.08 -13.04 23.34
C LEU A 183 12.82 -11.70 23.55
N PRO A 184 13.54 -11.52 24.68
CA PRO A 184 14.32 -10.31 24.90
C PRO A 184 15.32 -10.05 23.76
N GLY A 185 15.29 -8.85 23.20
CA GLY A 185 16.15 -8.45 22.07
C GLY A 185 15.64 -8.88 20.69
N ASP A 186 14.50 -9.55 20.60
CA ASP A 186 13.86 -9.92 19.32
C ASP A 186 12.70 -8.96 18.98
N VAL A 187 12.42 -8.85 17.68
CA VAL A 187 11.23 -8.15 17.19
C VAL A 187 10.01 -9.04 17.45
N PRO A 188 8.92 -8.54 18.07
CA PRO A 188 7.71 -9.32 18.26
C PRO A 188 7.16 -9.86 16.94
N ARG A 189 6.82 -11.14 16.89
CA ARG A 189 6.32 -11.82 15.68
C ARG A 189 5.06 -12.63 15.94
N VAL A 190 4.12 -12.60 15.01
CA VAL A 190 2.96 -13.49 14.96
C VAL A 190 3.44 -14.92 14.71
N ASN A 191 3.11 -15.81 15.63
CA ASN A 191 3.54 -17.20 15.66
C ASN A 191 5.07 -17.39 15.48
N GLY A 192 5.87 -16.42 15.94
CA GLY A 192 7.32 -16.43 15.77
C GLY A 192 7.81 -16.22 14.33
N GLN A 193 6.92 -15.91 13.38
CA GLN A 193 7.24 -15.85 11.95
C GLN A 193 7.21 -14.42 11.40
N LEU A 194 6.08 -13.72 11.52
CA LEU A 194 5.86 -12.45 10.82
C LEU A 194 5.88 -11.25 11.77
N ALA A 195 6.65 -10.21 11.43
CA ALA A 195 6.83 -9.01 12.26
C ALA A 195 5.74 -7.94 12.09
N VAL A 196 4.68 -8.24 11.33
CA VAL A 196 3.47 -7.41 11.18
C VAL A 196 2.24 -8.22 11.59
N SER A 197 1.22 -7.56 12.13
CA SER A 197 -0.05 -8.20 12.56
C SER A 197 -1.14 -8.16 11.51
N ARG A 198 -1.02 -7.25 10.53
CA ARG A 198 -1.90 -7.18 9.36
C ARG A 198 -1.10 -7.19 8.07
N ALA A 199 -1.56 -7.96 7.09
CA ALA A 199 -0.95 -8.09 5.78
C ALA A 199 -1.95 -8.65 4.75
N PHE A 200 -1.71 -8.34 3.48
CA PHE A 200 -2.29 -9.07 2.36
C PHE A 200 -1.54 -10.39 2.14
N GLY A 201 -2.24 -11.45 1.75
CA GLY A 201 -1.61 -12.75 1.49
C GLY A 201 -1.30 -13.51 2.79
N ASP A 202 -0.10 -14.05 2.92
CA ASP A 202 0.34 -14.82 4.11
C ASP A 202 -0.59 -15.99 4.45
N LYS A 203 -0.97 -16.78 3.45
CA LYS A 203 -1.98 -17.83 3.57
C LYS A 203 -1.78 -18.79 4.75
N GLY A 204 -0.53 -19.12 5.08
CA GLY A 204 -0.19 -20.01 6.19
C GLY A 204 -0.43 -19.39 7.59
N LEU A 205 -0.51 -18.07 7.68
CA LEU A 205 -0.74 -17.32 8.92
C LEU A 205 -2.07 -16.55 8.91
N LYS A 206 -2.83 -16.60 7.82
CA LYS A 206 -3.99 -15.74 7.61
C LYS A 206 -5.06 -15.87 8.70
N THR A 207 -5.21 -17.03 9.31
CA THR A 207 -6.13 -17.23 10.45
C THR A 207 -5.78 -16.36 11.66
N HIS A 208 -4.52 -15.93 11.81
CA HIS A 208 -4.03 -15.13 12.93
C HIS A 208 -3.72 -13.67 12.56
N LEU A 209 -3.74 -13.35 11.26
CA LEU A 209 -3.51 -12.02 10.69
C LEU A 209 -4.83 -11.38 10.23
N SER A 210 -4.82 -10.07 10.03
CA SER A 210 -5.93 -9.35 9.38
C SER A 210 -5.48 -8.70 8.07
N SER A 211 -6.40 -8.50 7.13
CA SER A 211 -6.24 -7.58 5.97
C SER A 211 -7.17 -6.36 6.08
N GLU A 212 -7.83 -6.20 7.22
CA GLU A 212 -8.70 -5.05 7.47
C GLU A 212 -7.86 -3.77 7.66
N PRO A 213 -8.10 -2.73 6.85
CA PRO A 213 -7.34 -1.50 6.94
C PRO A 213 -7.84 -0.59 8.07
N ASP A 214 -6.91 0.09 8.73
CA ASP A 214 -7.23 1.32 9.44
C ASP A 214 -7.31 2.48 8.43
N ILE A 215 -8.42 3.23 8.46
CA ILE A 215 -8.73 4.29 7.48
C ILE A 215 -8.92 5.64 8.19
N THR A 216 -8.28 6.67 7.65
CA THR A 216 -8.42 8.07 8.07
C THR A 216 -8.68 8.97 6.85
N ASP A 217 -9.30 10.12 7.07
CA ASP A 217 -9.43 11.16 6.05
C ASP A 217 -9.06 12.54 6.59
N ALA A 218 -8.65 13.41 5.66
CA ALA A 218 -8.30 14.80 5.94
C ALA A 218 -8.67 15.70 4.76
N TYR A 219 -8.82 16.99 5.06
CA TYR A 219 -8.91 18.03 4.04
C TYR A 219 -7.52 18.58 3.73
N VAL A 220 -7.22 18.69 2.43
CA VAL A 220 -6.05 19.38 1.91
C VAL A 220 -6.43 20.84 1.67
N ASP A 221 -5.63 21.74 2.26
CA ASP A 221 -5.82 23.18 2.22
C ASP A 221 -4.49 23.92 2.01
N SER A 222 -4.51 25.24 2.10
CA SER A 222 -3.31 26.08 1.93
C SER A 222 -2.27 25.92 3.03
N GLN A 223 -2.59 25.25 4.14
CA GLN A 223 -1.65 24.91 5.20
C GLN A 223 -1.02 23.54 4.98
N THR A 224 -1.49 22.74 4.01
CA THR A 224 -0.97 21.40 3.77
C THR A 224 0.34 21.47 3.00
N ASP A 225 1.42 21.01 3.63
CA ASP A 225 2.77 21.12 3.06
C ASP A 225 3.12 19.91 2.20
N VAL A 226 3.03 18.70 2.78
CA VAL A 226 3.45 17.45 2.12
C VAL A 226 2.85 16.22 2.81
N LEU A 227 2.48 15.22 2.01
CA LEU A 227 2.22 13.86 2.46
C LEU A 227 3.43 12.98 2.11
N VAL A 228 3.94 12.22 3.08
CA VAL A 228 5.01 11.24 2.88
C VAL A 228 4.47 9.85 3.13
N LEU A 229 4.65 8.95 2.17
CA LEU A 229 4.37 7.52 2.27
C LEU A 229 5.71 6.79 2.13
N ALA A 230 6.04 5.87 3.04
CA ALA A 230 7.21 5.02 2.90
C ALA A 230 7.01 3.65 3.59
N SER A 231 7.86 2.69 3.20
CA SER A 231 8.02 1.41 3.90
C SER A 231 8.82 1.55 5.19
N ASP A 232 8.83 0.50 6.00
CA ASP A 232 9.54 0.46 7.28
C ASP A 232 11.06 0.70 7.14
N GLY A 233 11.63 0.43 5.95
CA GLY A 233 13.03 0.64 5.63
C GLY A 233 13.48 2.11 5.76
N ILE A 234 12.55 3.06 5.70
CA ILE A 234 12.80 4.48 6.01
C ILE A 234 12.43 4.78 7.46
N TRP A 235 11.24 4.36 7.92
CA TRP A 235 10.71 4.74 9.24
C TRP A 235 11.48 4.15 10.42
N LYS A 236 12.19 3.04 10.22
CA LYS A 236 13.09 2.47 11.24
C LYS A 236 14.37 3.27 11.43
N LEU A 237 14.70 4.19 10.51
CA LEU A 237 15.92 5.02 10.55
C LEU A 237 15.65 6.46 10.99
N ILE A 238 14.40 6.91 10.88
CA ILE A 238 13.99 8.29 11.13
C ILE A 238 12.94 8.25 12.24
N CYS A 239 13.33 8.67 13.45
CA CYS A 239 12.47 8.76 14.63
C CYS A 239 11.46 9.90 14.53
#